data_AF-A0A832N4L6-F1
#
_entry.id   AF-A0A832N4L6-F1
#
_cell.length_a   1.000
_cell.length_b   1.000
_cell.length_c   1.000
_cell.angle_alpha   90.00
_cell.angle_beta   90.00
_cell.angle_gamma   90.00
#
_symmetry.space_group_name_H-M   'P 1'
#
loop_
_entity.id
_entity.type
_entity.pdbx_description
1 polymer ?
#
loop_
_entity_poly.entity_id
_entity_poly.type
_entity_poly.pdbx_seq_one_letter_code
_entity_poly.pdbx_strand_id
1 'polypeptide(L)'
;MKVVEDSMAFVTKDGQKLYSLIDLLVWLLSCDESSFRYHVNGEANHFYNWINDVLGYKDLASNIKNVTDKEEMIKILKKYIFSQNANKLRKEGETEVLLEFVKIFIKE
;
A
#
# COMPACT_ATOMS: atom_id res chain seq x y z
N MET A 1 10.86 -0.91 -3.78
CA MET A 1 9.76 -1.74 -3.25
C MET A 1 9.70 -3.04 -4.02
N LYS A 2 9.11 -4.10 -3.44
CA LYS A 2 8.94 -5.39 -4.11
C LYS A 2 7.87 -5.27 -5.19
N VAL A 3 8.16 -5.84 -6.36
CA VAL A 3 7.23 -6.06 -7.47
C VAL A 3 7.17 -7.57 -7.67
N VAL A 4 5.97 -8.13 -7.89
CA VAL A 4 5.77 -9.57 -8.06
C VAL A 4 5.44 -9.94 -9.49
N GLU A 5 5.69 -11.21 -9.82
CA GLU A 5 5.31 -11.83 -11.08
C GLU A 5 3.77 -11.97 -11.19
N ASP A 6 3.29 -12.18 -12.41
CA ASP A 6 1.85 -12.23 -12.73
C ASP A 6 1.05 -13.27 -11.92
N SER A 7 1.64 -14.45 -11.70
CA SER A 7 1.01 -15.53 -10.91
C SER A 7 0.80 -15.19 -9.42
N MET A 8 1.44 -14.14 -8.94
CA MET A 8 1.37 -13.67 -7.55
C MET A 8 0.62 -12.33 -7.41
N ALA A 9 0.14 -11.77 -8.52
CA ALA A 9 -0.55 -10.49 -8.53
C ALA A 9 -1.86 -10.57 -7.73
N PHE A 10 -2.22 -9.47 -7.06
CA PHE A 10 -3.55 -9.35 -6.48
C PHE A 10 -4.55 -9.00 -7.57
N VAL A 11 -5.64 -9.74 -7.67
CA VAL A 11 -6.71 -9.47 -8.63
C VAL A 11 -7.84 -8.72 -7.96
N THR A 12 -8.12 -7.51 -8.43
CA THR A 12 -9.16 -6.64 -7.89
C THR A 12 -10.55 -7.09 -8.37
N LYS A 13 -11.61 -6.49 -7.80
CA LYS A 13 -13.01 -6.85 -8.12
C LYS A 13 -13.33 -6.58 -9.59
N ASP A 14 -12.74 -5.53 -10.14
CA ASP A 14 -12.85 -5.09 -11.53
C ASP A 14 -11.80 -5.74 -12.47
N GLY A 15 -11.05 -6.74 -11.97
CA GLY A 15 -10.15 -7.54 -12.79
C GLY A 15 -8.76 -6.93 -13.04
N GLN A 16 -8.44 -5.80 -12.41
CA GLN A 16 -7.08 -5.25 -12.47
C GLN A 16 -6.11 -6.15 -11.69
N LYS A 17 -4.87 -6.20 -12.15
CA LYS A 17 -3.78 -6.90 -11.46
C LYS A 17 -2.86 -5.89 -10.79
N LEU A 18 -2.64 -6.09 -9.49
CA LEU A 18 -1.73 -5.27 -8.68
C LEU A 18 -0.47 -6.08 -8.40
N TYR A 19 0.70 -5.54 -8.73
CA TYR A 19 1.98 -6.24 -8.62
C TYR A 19 2.82 -5.71 -7.46
N SER A 20 2.38 -4.63 -6.81
CA SER A 20 3.11 -3.97 -5.73
C SER A 20 2.17 -3.20 -4.80
N LEU A 21 2.70 -2.72 -3.66
CA LEU A 21 1.93 -1.81 -2.79
C LEU A 21 1.64 -0.46 -3.46
N ILE A 22 2.45 -0.03 -4.44
CA ILE A 22 2.20 1.21 -5.17
C ILE A 22 0.93 1.05 -6.01
N ASP A 23 0.81 -0.07 -6.72
CA ASP A 23 -0.40 -0.37 -7.51
C ASP A 23 -1.64 -0.44 -6.62
N LEU A 24 -1.51 -1.07 -5.44
CA LEU A 24 -2.60 -1.08 -4.45
C LEU A 24 -2.99 0.31 -3.97
N LEU A 25 -2.02 1.17 -3.64
CA LEU A 25 -2.32 2.54 -3.23
C LEU A 25 -3.04 3.31 -4.35
N VAL A 26 -2.56 3.20 -5.59
CA VAL A 26 -3.18 3.84 -6.76
C VAL A 26 -4.62 3.33 -6.95
N TRP A 27 -4.82 2.02 -6.87
CA TRP A 27 -6.15 1.44 -7.00
C TRP A 27 -7.09 1.91 -5.89
N LEU A 28 -6.66 1.90 -4.63
CA LEU A 28 -7.48 2.39 -3.49
C LEU A 28 -7.91 3.85 -3.63
N LEU A 29 -7.04 4.71 -4.17
CA LEU A 29 -7.33 6.12 -4.41
C LEU A 29 -8.38 6.33 -5.52
N SER A 30 -8.58 5.35 -6.40
CA SER A 30 -9.49 5.45 -7.55
C SER A 30 -10.75 4.59 -7.43
N CYS A 31 -10.72 3.52 -6.61
CA CYS A 31 -11.83 2.59 -6.51
C CYS A 31 -12.99 3.16 -5.68
N ASP A 32 -14.20 2.69 -5.99
CA ASP A 32 -15.38 2.99 -5.19
C ASP A 32 -15.41 2.18 -3.88
N GLU A 33 -16.29 2.58 -2.96
CA GLU A 33 -16.46 1.90 -1.67
C GLU A 33 -16.90 0.43 -1.86
N SER A 34 -17.71 0.16 -2.90
CA SER A 34 -18.21 -1.20 -3.17
C SER A 34 -17.11 -2.16 -3.61
N SER A 35 -16.08 -1.67 -4.30
CA SER A 35 -14.91 -2.45 -4.70
C SER A 35 -13.95 -2.67 -3.55
N PHE A 36 -13.75 -1.66 -2.70
CA PHE A 36 -12.99 -1.81 -1.47
C PHE A 36 -13.62 -2.85 -0.54
N ARG A 37 -14.93 -2.74 -0.28
CA ARG A 37 -15.69 -3.63 0.62
C ARG A 37 -15.75 -5.09 0.15
N TYR A 38 -15.56 -5.33 -1.14
CA TYR A 38 -15.45 -6.69 -1.67
C TYR A 38 -14.21 -7.42 -1.13
N HIS A 39 -13.11 -6.69 -0.91
CA HIS A 39 -11.85 -7.22 -0.39
C HIS A 39 -11.68 -7.05 1.11
N VAL A 40 -12.39 -6.09 1.70
CA VAL A 40 -12.32 -5.76 3.12
C VAL A 40 -13.72 -5.70 3.72
N ASN A 41 -14.05 -6.69 4.54
CA ASN A 41 -15.33 -6.79 5.22
C ASN A 41 -15.13 -7.15 6.70
N GLY A 42 -16.24 -7.35 7.43
CA GLY A 42 -16.18 -7.64 8.87
C GLY A 42 -15.53 -8.98 9.23
N GLU A 43 -15.27 -9.84 8.25
CA GLU A 43 -14.70 -11.18 8.44
C GLU A 43 -13.28 -11.30 7.88
N ALA A 44 -12.97 -10.58 6.79
CA ALA A 44 -11.72 -10.73 6.06
C ALA A 44 -11.17 -9.41 5.52
N ASN A 45 -9.84 -9.31 5.51
CA ASN A 45 -9.09 -8.31 4.76
C ASN A 45 -8.12 -9.04 3.81
N HIS A 46 -8.47 -9.10 2.53
CA HIS A 46 -7.65 -9.79 1.54
C HIS A 46 -6.33 -9.07 1.25
N PHE A 47 -6.28 -7.74 1.44
CA PHE A 47 -5.03 -6.98 1.32
C PHE A 47 -4.05 -7.36 2.42
N TYR A 48 -4.52 -7.60 3.65
CA TYR A 48 -3.68 -8.14 4.73
C TYR A 48 -3.00 -9.45 4.31
N ASN A 49 -3.76 -10.42 3.83
CA ASN A 49 -3.24 -11.72 3.41
C ASN A 49 -2.18 -11.56 2.32
N TRP A 50 -2.49 -10.80 1.26
CA TRP A 50 -1.55 -10.60 0.16
C TRP A 50 -0.28 -9.87 0.59
N ILE A 51 -0.40 -8.82 1.40
CA ILE A 51 0.75 -8.06 1.90
C ILE A 51 1.63 -8.92 2.82
N ASN A 52 1.01 -9.76 3.66
CA ASN A 52 1.72 -10.65 4.59
C ASN A 52 2.41 -11.80 3.86
N ASP A 53 1.67 -12.53 3.05
CA ASP A 53 2.07 -13.84 2.53
C ASP A 53 2.81 -13.73 1.19
N VAL A 54 2.46 -12.74 0.37
CA VAL A 54 3.04 -12.56 -0.97
C VAL A 54 4.11 -11.47 -0.96
N LEU A 55 3.80 -10.27 -0.47
CA LEU A 55 4.78 -9.18 -0.46
C LEU A 55 5.78 -9.29 0.69
N GLY A 56 5.41 -9.94 1.80
CA GLY A 56 6.28 -10.17 2.95
C GLY A 56 6.43 -8.98 3.90
N TYR A 57 5.59 -7.94 3.77
CA TYR A 57 5.64 -6.74 4.62
C TYR A 57 4.87 -6.95 5.93
N LYS A 58 5.39 -7.81 6.80
CA LYS A 58 4.71 -8.27 8.02
C LYS A 58 4.26 -7.13 8.96
N ASP A 59 5.12 -6.13 9.16
CA ASP A 59 4.79 -4.98 10.02
C ASP A 59 3.61 -4.17 9.46
N LEU A 60 3.61 -3.94 8.14
CA LEU A 60 2.50 -3.26 7.46
C LEU A 60 1.23 -4.11 7.54
N ALA A 61 1.33 -5.40 7.24
CA ALA A 61 0.20 -6.32 7.29
C ALA A 61 -0.45 -6.30 8.68
N SER A 62 0.34 -6.38 9.74
CA SER A 62 -0.15 -6.29 11.12
C SER A 62 -0.95 -4.99 11.36
N ASN A 63 -0.44 -3.85 10.87
CA ASN A 63 -1.10 -2.55 11.05
C ASN A 63 -2.43 -2.42 10.31
N ILE A 64 -2.62 -3.14 9.20
CA ILE A 64 -3.87 -3.06 8.40
C ILE A 64 -4.85 -4.18 8.70
N LYS A 65 -4.47 -5.20 9.48
CA LYS A 65 -5.24 -6.44 9.67
C LYS A 65 -6.71 -6.19 10.02
N ASN A 66 -6.97 -5.25 10.93
CA ASN A 66 -8.31 -4.91 11.42
C ASN A 66 -8.86 -3.61 10.83
N VAL A 67 -8.21 -3.04 9.82
CA VAL A 67 -8.64 -1.77 9.21
C VAL A 67 -9.77 -2.05 8.23
N THR A 68 -10.94 -1.46 8.50
CA THR A 68 -12.15 -1.62 7.68
C THR A 68 -12.58 -0.32 6.99
N ASP A 69 -11.83 0.76 7.19
CA ASP A 69 -12.05 2.06 6.55
C ASP A 69 -11.04 2.28 5.43
N LYS A 70 -11.52 2.72 4.26
CA LYS A 70 -10.69 2.87 3.07
C LYS A 70 -9.65 3.99 3.23
N GLU A 71 -10.06 5.13 3.80
CA GLU A 71 -9.19 6.29 3.98
C GLU A 71 -8.11 6.01 5.02
N GLU A 72 -8.45 5.32 6.11
CA GLU A 72 -7.49 4.84 7.10
C GLU A 72 -6.46 3.90 6.46
N MET A 73 -6.91 2.96 5.61
CA MET A 73 -6.00 2.06 4.90
C MET A 73 -5.05 2.82 3.97
N ILE A 74 -5.58 3.77 3.19
CA ILE A 74 -4.79 4.65 2.33
C ILE A 74 -3.73 5.40 3.15
N LYS A 75 -4.13 5.98 4.29
CA LYS A 75 -3.22 6.72 5.18
C LYS A 75 -2.09 5.85 5.72
N ILE A 76 -2.39 4.62 6.14
CA ILE A 76 -1.39 3.67 6.64
C ILE A 76 -0.41 3.28 5.53
N LEU A 77 -0.91 2.97 4.33
CA LEU A 77 -0.08 2.63 3.17
C LEU A 77 0.81 3.80 2.75
N LYS A 78 0.24 5.01 2.62
CA LYS A 78 0.97 6.26 2.36
C LYS A 78 2.14 6.43 3.33
N LYS A 79 1.88 6.36 4.64
CA LYS A 79 2.91 6.50 5.69
C LYS A 79 4.01 5.43 5.58
N TYR A 80 3.63 4.18 5.31
CA TYR A 80 4.58 3.09 5.18
C TYR A 80 5.49 3.28 3.96
N ILE A 81 4.91 3.53 2.79
CA ILE A 81 5.65 3.76 1.53
C ILE A 81 6.63 4.93 1.70
N PHE A 82 6.16 6.04 2.28
CA PHE A 82 7.02 7.19 2.56
C PHE A 82 8.18 6.83 3.48
N SER A 83 7.92 6.12 4.58
CA SER A 83 8.96 5.71 5.53
C SER A 83 10.02 4.80 4.89
N GLN A 84 9.60 3.88 4.02
CA GLN A 84 10.53 3.00 3.29
C GLN A 84 11.41 3.80 2.32
N ASN A 85 10.82 4.71 1.55
CA ASN A 85 11.56 5.55 0.61
C ASN A 85 12.51 6.52 1.34
N ALA A 86 12.05 7.15 2.41
CA ALA A 86 12.87 8.05 3.22
C ALA A 86 14.09 7.33 3.83
N ASN A 87 13.89 6.11 4.33
CA ASN A 87 14.99 5.29 4.83
C ASN A 87 15.97 4.87 3.73
N LYS A 88 15.49 4.63 2.50
CA LYS A 88 16.34 4.33 1.34
C LYS A 88 17.19 5.55 0.95
N LEU A 89 16.56 6.70 0.71
CA LEU A 89 17.22 7.95 0.32
C LEU A 89 18.26 8.39 1.38
N ARG A 90 17.94 8.25 2.67
CA ARG A 90 18.89 8.55 3.76
C ARG A 90 20.13 7.66 3.72
N LYS A 91 19.97 6.36 3.40
CA LYS A 91 21.10 5.42 3.27
C LYS A 91 21.96 5.73 2.05
N GLU A 92 21.36 6.23 0.98
CA GLU A 92 22.02 6.58 -0.27
C GLU A 92 22.63 7.99 -0.25
N GLY A 93 22.39 8.78 0.81
CA GLY A 93 22.92 10.14 0.96
C GLY A 93 22.16 11.21 0.18
N GLU A 94 20.99 10.88 -0.38
CA GLU A 94 20.20 11.75 -1.26
C GLU A 94 19.30 12.73 -0.49
N THR A 95 19.92 13.63 0.28
CA THR A 95 19.18 14.54 1.19
C THR A 95 18.28 15.53 0.44
N GLU A 96 18.73 16.05 -0.70
CA GLU A 96 17.96 17.03 -1.50
C GLU A 96 16.67 16.41 -2.06
N VAL A 97 16.78 15.19 -2.58
CA VAL A 97 15.65 14.40 -3.08
C VAL A 97 14.67 14.12 -1.94
N LEU A 98 15.17 13.74 -0.76
CA LEU A 98 14.32 13.51 0.40
C LEU A 98 13.54 14.76 0.82
N LEU A 99 14.15 15.94 0.78
CA LEU A 99 13.49 17.21 1.10
C LEU A 99 12.39 17.56 0.08
N GLU A 100 12.62 17.29 -1.21
CA GLU A 100 11.60 17.47 -2.25
C GLU A 100 10.41 16.53 -2.05
N PHE A 101 10.67 15.25 -1.78
CA PHE A 101 9.62 14.27 -1.48
C PHE A 101 8.81 14.62 -0.22
N VAL A 102 9.46 15.05 0.86
CA VAL A 102 8.80 15.50 2.09
C VAL A 102 7.85 16.67 1.81
N LYS A 103 8.27 17.65 0.99
CA LYS A 103 7.44 18.81 0.64
C LYS A 103 6.18 18.41 -0.13
N ILE A 104 6.26 17.39 -0.98
CA ILE A 104 5.09 16.86 -1.71
C ILE A 104 4.12 16.20 -0.71
N PHE A 105 4.66 15.41 0.22
CA PHE A 105 3.85 14.62 1.15
C PHE A 105 3.19 15.41 2.28
N ILE A 106 3.74 16.57 2.66
CA ILE A 106 3.19 17.45 3.70
C ILE A 106 2.14 18.44 3.15
N LYS A 107 2.06 18.60 1.82
CA LYS A 107 1.14 19.55 1.18
C LYS A 107 -0.28 19.00 0.95
N GLU A 108 -0.52 17.73 1.20
CA GLU A 108 -1.85 17.09 1.23
C GLU A 108 -2.33 16.92 2.68
#